data_AF-A0A3M7P3F0-F1
#
_entry.id   AF-A0A3M7P3F0-F1
#
_cell.length_a   1.000
_cell.length_b   1.000
_cell.length_c   1.000
_cell.angle_alpha   90.00
_cell.angle_beta   90.00
_cell.angle_gamma   90.00
#
_symmetry.space_group_name_H-M   'P 1'
#
loop_
_entity.id
_entity.type
_entity.pdbx_description
1 polymer ?
#
loop_
_entity_poly.entity_id
_entity_poly.type
_entity_poly.pdbx_seq_one_letter_code
_entity_poly.pdbx_strand_id
1 'polypeptide(L)'
;MNSIYLGLASAILYIHLTNAFVPPDITRRFEYKLSFKGPHLVFKDGSVPFWQHGGSAIPSNDQIRITPSLRSQKGRVWCQNQVTSPDWEIEVLMRVSGRGRVGADGMAIWYTD
;
A
#
# COMPACT_ATOMS: atom_id res chain seq x y z
N MET A 1 77.16 1.93 23.54
CA MET A 1 76.59 0.80 22.77
C MET A 1 75.08 0.76 23.04
N ASN A 2 74.31 1.19 22.04
CA ASN A 2 72.93 0.82 21.65
C ASN A 2 71.89 0.51 22.74
N SER A 3 70.82 1.31 22.84
CA SER A 3 69.59 1.04 22.07
C SER A 3 68.49 2.07 22.38
N ILE A 4 67.76 2.44 21.33
CA ILE A 4 66.74 3.47 21.26
C ILE A 4 65.38 2.77 21.36
N TYR A 5 64.52 3.15 22.30
CA TYR A 5 63.11 2.82 22.24
C TYR A 5 62.30 4.09 21.95
N LEU A 6 62.06 4.29 20.66
CA LEU A 6 61.03 5.18 20.13
C LEU A 6 59.69 4.46 20.35
N GLY A 7 58.84 4.99 21.23
CA GLY A 7 57.56 4.40 21.59
C GLY A 7 56.43 5.42 21.55
N LEU A 8 56.03 5.75 20.32
CA LEU A 8 54.68 6.15 19.87
C LEU A 8 53.89 7.14 20.75
N ALA A 9 53.72 8.34 20.18
CA ALA A 9 52.73 9.33 20.58
C ALA A 9 51.36 8.66 20.88
N SER A 10 50.91 8.78 22.12
CA SER A 10 49.55 8.41 22.52
C SER A 10 48.59 9.42 21.90
N ALA A 11 47.98 9.06 20.78
CA ALA A 11 46.80 9.74 20.28
C ALA A 11 45.59 9.18 21.03
N ILE A 12 45.10 9.92 22.03
CA ILE A 12 43.83 9.62 22.69
C ILE A 12 42.71 9.97 21.70
N LEU A 13 42.18 8.94 21.04
CA LEU A 13 41.01 9.05 20.18
C LEU A 13 39.75 9.20 21.06
N TYR A 14 39.26 10.42 21.21
CA TYR A 14 37.93 10.68 21.77
C TYR A 14 36.86 10.28 20.75
N ILE A 15 36.29 9.09 20.89
CA ILE A 15 35.10 8.69 20.14
C ILE A 15 33.89 9.36 20.80
N HIS A 16 33.36 10.42 20.18
CA HIS A 16 32.01 10.88 20.51
C HIS A 16 31.01 9.91 19.89
N LEU A 17 30.42 9.06 20.72
CA LEU A 17 29.20 8.33 20.38
C LEU A 17 28.07 9.36 20.31
N THR A 18 27.81 9.90 19.12
CA THR A 18 26.48 10.42 18.84
C THR A 18 25.56 9.20 18.82
N ASN A 19 24.64 9.11 19.79
CA ASN A 19 23.47 8.26 19.63
C ASN A 19 22.70 8.80 18.43
N ALA A 20 23.06 8.35 17.23
CA ALA A 20 22.25 8.56 16.06
C ALA A 20 20.90 7.91 16.38
N PHE A 21 19.84 8.72 16.50
CA PHE A 21 18.49 8.21 16.45
C PHE A 21 18.32 7.55 15.09
N VAL A 22 18.55 6.24 15.03
CA VAL A 22 18.16 5.43 13.88
C VAL A 22 16.64 5.30 14.02
N PRO A 23 15.84 5.90 13.12
CA PRO A 23 14.41 5.65 13.14
C PRO A 23 14.21 4.13 13.07
N PRO A 24 13.24 3.56 13.81
CA PRO A 24 12.95 2.15 13.66
C PRO A 24 12.70 1.85 12.19
N ASP A 25 13.33 0.78 11.69
CA ASP A 25 13.14 0.36 10.31
C ASP A 25 11.64 0.08 10.09
N ILE A 26 11.01 0.85 9.21
CA ILE A 26 9.58 0.71 8.92
C ILE A 26 9.41 -0.59 8.13
N THR A 27 9.14 -1.67 8.85
CA THR A 27 8.91 -2.98 8.25
C THR A 27 7.52 -2.98 7.63
N ARG A 28 7.45 -2.97 6.29
CA ARG A 28 6.18 -3.13 5.56
C ARG A 28 5.82 -4.62 5.45
N ARG A 29 4.60 -4.96 5.86
CA ARG A 29 4.00 -6.28 5.64
C ARG A 29 2.85 -6.16 4.65
N PHE A 30 2.88 -6.99 3.61
CA PHE A 30 1.77 -7.06 2.66
C PHE A 30 0.58 -7.84 3.25
N GLU A 31 -0.59 -7.20 3.29
CA GLU A 31 -1.83 -7.80 3.82
C GLU A 31 -2.73 -8.30 2.68
N TYR A 32 -2.52 -9.56 2.26
CA TYR A 32 -3.24 -10.16 1.13
C TYR A 32 -4.76 -10.24 1.34
N LYS A 33 -5.21 -10.39 2.59
CA LYS A 33 -6.63 -10.45 2.98
C LYS A 33 -7.34 -9.09 2.87
N LEU A 34 -6.57 -8.00 2.78
CA LEU A 34 -7.02 -6.62 2.62
C LEU A 34 -6.67 -6.08 1.23
N SER A 35 -6.36 -6.96 0.27
CA SER A 35 -5.85 -6.57 -1.05
C SER A 35 -6.58 -7.32 -2.17
N PHE A 36 -6.62 -6.72 -3.36
CA PHE A 36 -6.91 -7.41 -4.63
C PHE A 36 -6.01 -6.85 -5.74
N LYS A 37 -5.64 -7.69 -6.70
CA LYS A 37 -4.95 -7.28 -7.93
C LYS A 37 -5.09 -8.36 -9.00
N GLY A 38 -4.99 -7.97 -10.28
CA GLY A 38 -4.86 -8.91 -11.38
C GLY A 38 -3.46 -9.49 -11.52
N PRO A 39 -3.26 -10.49 -12.40
CA PRO A 39 -4.31 -11.23 -13.12
C PRO A 39 -5.06 -12.21 -12.20
N HIS A 40 -6.15 -12.81 -12.69
CA HIS A 40 -7.01 -13.78 -11.95
C HIS A 40 -7.67 -13.21 -10.68
N LEU A 41 -8.05 -11.94 -10.73
CA LEU A 41 -8.72 -11.26 -9.62
C LEU A 41 -10.06 -11.91 -9.22
N VAL A 42 -10.77 -12.51 -10.19
CA VAL A 42 -12.15 -12.99 -10.05
C VAL A 42 -12.18 -14.51 -10.11
N PHE A 43 -12.88 -15.14 -9.17
CA PHE A 43 -13.17 -16.56 -9.19
C PHE A 43 -14.19 -16.93 -10.26
N LYS A 44 -14.34 -18.23 -10.55
CA LYS A 44 -15.27 -18.72 -11.58
C LYS A 44 -16.73 -18.34 -11.32
N ASP A 45 -17.07 -18.09 -10.06
CA ASP A 45 -18.41 -17.68 -9.61
C ASP A 45 -18.62 -16.15 -9.65
N GLY A 46 -17.63 -15.37 -10.11
CA GLY A 46 -17.72 -13.91 -10.17
C GLY A 46 -17.38 -13.21 -8.84
N SER A 47 -16.99 -13.95 -7.80
CA SER A 47 -16.56 -13.38 -6.53
C SER A 47 -15.11 -12.87 -6.56
N VAL A 48 -14.81 -11.89 -5.71
CA VAL A 48 -13.46 -11.40 -5.48
C VAL A 48 -13.02 -11.90 -4.10
N PRO A 49 -11.85 -12.57 -3.97
CA PRO A 49 -11.41 -13.12 -2.69
C PRO A 49 -11.37 -12.02 -1.61
N PHE A 50 -12.00 -12.23 -0.45
CA PHE A 50 -12.04 -11.29 0.69
C PHE A 50 -12.77 -9.96 0.46
N TRP A 51 -13.36 -9.73 -0.72
CA TRP A 51 -14.02 -8.48 -1.05
C TRP A 51 -15.44 -8.72 -1.56
N GLN A 52 -16.41 -7.97 -1.05
CA GLN A 52 -17.77 -7.92 -1.57
C GLN A 52 -17.90 -6.77 -2.56
N HIS A 53 -18.50 -7.04 -3.70
CA HIS A 53 -18.87 -6.00 -4.67
C HIS A 53 -20.39 -5.90 -4.76
N GLY A 54 -20.90 -4.75 -5.19
CA GLY A 54 -22.33 -4.54 -5.35
C GLY A 54 -22.68 -3.27 -6.12
N GLY A 55 -23.98 -3.12 -6.41
CA GLY A 55 -24.48 -2.08 -7.31
C GLY A 55 -24.01 -2.31 -8.74
N SER A 56 -23.49 -1.26 -9.38
CA SER A 56 -22.99 -1.31 -10.76
C SER A 56 -21.55 -1.83 -10.91
N ALA A 57 -20.93 -2.35 -9.85
CA ALA A 57 -19.56 -2.84 -9.89
C ALA A 57 -19.43 -4.11 -10.74
N ILE A 58 -18.44 -4.14 -11.63
CA ILE A 58 -18.19 -5.25 -12.56
C ILE A 58 -16.73 -5.70 -12.39
N PRO A 59 -16.49 -6.79 -11.65
CA PRO A 59 -15.18 -7.41 -11.56
C PRO A 59 -14.77 -8.07 -12.89
N SER A 60 -13.50 -7.94 -13.26
CA SER A 60 -12.85 -8.72 -14.31
C SER A 60 -11.50 -9.25 -13.83
N ASN A 61 -10.86 -10.11 -14.62
CA ASN A 61 -9.60 -10.75 -14.22
C ASN A 61 -8.45 -9.79 -13.86
N ASP A 62 -8.49 -8.57 -14.39
CA ASP A 62 -7.37 -7.61 -14.26
C ASP A 62 -7.72 -6.39 -13.39
N GLN A 63 -9.00 -6.05 -13.26
CA GLN A 63 -9.46 -4.85 -12.56
C GLN A 63 -10.92 -5.00 -12.13
N ILE A 64 -11.38 -4.13 -11.23
CA ILE A 64 -12.80 -3.97 -10.95
C ILE A 64 -13.25 -2.63 -11.52
N ARG A 65 -14.20 -2.65 -12.43
CA ARG A 65 -14.88 -1.45 -12.90
C ARG A 65 -15.99 -1.10 -11.89
N ILE A 66 -15.72 -0.18 -10.98
CA ILE A 66 -16.67 0.22 -9.93
C ILE A 66 -17.96 0.79 -10.55
N THR A 67 -17.85 1.61 -11.59
CA THR A 67 -19.00 2.10 -12.37
C THR A 67 -18.68 2.12 -13.87
N PRO A 68 -19.59 1.67 -14.75
CA PRO A 68 -19.46 1.91 -16.18
C PRO A 68 -19.75 3.36 -16.55
N SER A 69 -19.34 3.78 -17.76
CA SER A 69 -19.60 5.12 -18.31
C SER A 69 -21.06 5.26 -18.79
N LEU A 70 -22.00 4.96 -17.90
CA LEU A 70 -23.44 5.08 -18.08
C LEU A 70 -23.98 6.10 -17.06
N ARG A 71 -25.17 6.64 -17.30
CA ARG A 71 -25.78 7.59 -16.36
C ARG A 71 -26.24 6.90 -15.07
N SER A 72 -26.21 7.63 -13.97
CA SER A 72 -26.79 7.24 -12.67
C SER A 72 -26.27 5.91 -12.12
N GLN A 73 -24.95 5.70 -12.19
CA GLN A 73 -24.32 4.48 -11.70
C GLN A 73 -23.81 4.66 -10.27
N LYS A 74 -24.01 3.64 -9.44
CA LYS A 74 -23.44 3.56 -8.10
C LYS A 74 -22.94 2.14 -7.90
N GLY A 75 -21.64 1.99 -7.71
CA GLY A 75 -21.03 0.71 -7.40
C GLY A 75 -20.12 0.83 -6.18
N ARG A 76 -19.88 -0.29 -5.52
CA ARG A 76 -19.00 -0.37 -4.36
C ARG A 76 -18.23 -1.67 -4.35
N VAL A 77 -17.07 -1.63 -3.75
CA VAL A 77 -16.24 -2.79 -3.43
C VAL A 77 -15.75 -2.60 -2.00
N TRP A 78 -15.98 -3.57 -1.14
CA TRP A 78 -15.74 -3.47 0.30
C TRP A 78 -15.05 -4.71 0.83
N CYS A 79 -14.02 -4.52 1.66
CA CYS A 79 -13.30 -5.64 2.25
C CYS A 79 -14.15 -6.31 3.33
N GLN A 80 -14.15 -7.64 3.38
CA GLN A 80 -14.87 -8.41 4.39
C GLN A 80 -14.15 -8.43 5.74
N ASN A 81 -12.84 -8.14 5.74
CA ASN A 81 -12.00 -8.17 6.93
C ASN A 81 -11.73 -6.75 7.41
N GLN A 82 -11.67 -6.57 8.73
CA GLN A 82 -11.28 -5.31 9.35
C GLN A 82 -9.75 -5.14 9.34
N VAL A 83 -9.31 -3.89 9.27
CA VAL A 83 -7.90 -3.53 9.48
C VAL A 83 -7.62 -3.59 10.99
N THR A 84 -6.71 -4.46 11.40
CA THR A 84 -6.33 -4.63 12.81
C THR A 84 -4.98 -4.01 13.15
N SER A 85 -4.18 -3.67 12.14
CA SER A 85 -2.87 -3.04 12.32
C SER A 85 -3.02 -1.58 12.75
N PRO A 86 -2.26 -1.11 13.76
CA PRO A 86 -2.31 0.27 14.21
C PRO A 86 -1.84 1.25 13.14
N ASP A 87 -0.80 0.86 12.40
CA ASP A 87 -0.25 1.60 11.27
C ASP A 87 -0.48 0.81 9.99
N TRP A 88 -0.96 1.48 8.95
CA TRP A 88 -1.26 0.86 7.66
C TRP A 88 -1.06 1.83 6.50
N GLU A 89 -0.76 1.27 5.34
CA GLU A 89 -0.58 1.98 4.07
C GLU A 89 -1.38 1.22 3.01
N ILE A 90 -2.00 1.95 2.08
CA ILE A 90 -2.66 1.37 0.91
C ILE A 90 -2.04 1.95 -0.36
N GLU A 91 -1.84 1.09 -1.35
CA GLU A 91 -1.48 1.48 -2.70
C GLU A 91 -2.66 1.20 -3.64
N VAL A 92 -3.15 2.24 -4.31
CA VAL A 92 -4.32 2.13 -5.19
C VAL A 92 -3.95 2.53 -6.61
N LEU A 93 -4.00 1.55 -7.52
CA LEU A 93 -3.95 1.80 -8.95
C LEU A 93 -5.37 2.02 -9.48
N MET A 94 -5.67 3.23 -9.92
CA MET A 94 -7.00 3.61 -10.43
C MET A 94 -6.93 4.26 -11.81
N ARG A 95 -7.99 4.05 -12.58
CA ARG A 95 -8.21 4.74 -13.85
C ARG A 95 -9.63 5.28 -13.92
N VAL A 96 -9.77 6.59 -14.11
CA VAL A 96 -11.05 7.25 -14.43
C VAL A 96 -11.02 7.60 -15.91
N SER A 97 -12.01 7.12 -16.67
CA SER A 97 -12.10 7.40 -18.10
C SER A 97 -13.55 7.61 -18.53
N GLY A 98 -13.74 8.44 -19.56
CA GLY A 98 -15.03 8.76 -20.14
C GLY A 98 -14.87 9.23 -21.58
N ARG A 99 -15.96 9.22 -22.36
CA ARG A 99 -15.96 9.65 -23.78
C ARG A 99 -15.95 11.17 -23.95
N GLY A 100 -16.52 11.90 -22.99
CA GLY A 100 -16.66 13.35 -23.04
C GLY A 100 -15.44 14.08 -22.48
N ARG A 101 -15.37 15.39 -22.74
CA ARG A 101 -14.36 16.28 -22.16
C ARG A 101 -14.52 16.47 -20.64
N VAL A 102 -15.74 16.31 -20.14
CA VAL A 102 -16.09 16.46 -18.72
C VAL A 102 -16.64 15.13 -18.21
N GLY A 103 -16.14 14.70 -17.05
CA GLY A 103 -16.58 13.49 -16.35
C GLY A 103 -17.24 13.84 -15.01
N ALA A 104 -18.04 12.90 -14.50
CA ALA A 104 -18.70 12.95 -13.20
C ALA A 104 -19.10 11.52 -12.80
N ASP A 105 -19.35 11.19 -11.53
CA ASP A 105 -19.19 12.04 -10.33
C ASP A 105 -17.81 11.88 -9.67
N GLY A 106 -17.16 10.73 -9.86
CA GLY A 106 -15.83 10.43 -9.31
C GLY A 106 -15.79 9.09 -8.59
N MET A 107 -14.83 8.93 -7.69
CA MET A 107 -14.74 7.78 -6.79
C MET A 107 -14.23 8.24 -5.42
N ALA A 108 -14.38 7.38 -4.43
CA ALA A 108 -13.86 7.60 -3.10
C ALA A 108 -13.27 6.30 -2.55
N ILE A 109 -12.24 6.46 -1.73
CA ILE A 109 -11.58 5.40 -0.98
C ILE A 109 -11.96 5.65 0.48
N TRP A 110 -12.31 4.59 1.20
CA TRP A 110 -12.87 4.70 2.53
C TRP A 110 -12.19 3.75 3.50
N TYR A 111 -12.11 4.20 4.74
CA TYR A 111 -11.92 3.38 5.93
C TYR A 111 -13.01 3.83 6.91
N THR A 112 -13.80 2.88 7.40
CA THR A 112 -14.90 3.13 8.34
C THR A 112 -14.92 2.04 9.40
N ASP A 113 -15.59 2.30 10.52
CA ASP A 113 -15.78 1.41 11.67
C ASP A 113 -16.78 0.27 11.40
#